data_AF-A0A3S1REM7-F1
#
_entry.id   AF-A0A3S1REM7-F1
#
_cell.length_a   1.000
_cell.length_b   1.000
_cell.length_c   1.000
_cell.angle_alpha   90.00
_cell.angle_beta   90.00
_cell.angle_gamma   90.00
#
_symmetry.space_group_name_H-M   'P 1'
#
loop_
_entity.id
_entity.type
_entity.pdbx_description
1 polymer ?
#
loop_
_entity_poly.entity_id
_entity_poly.type
_entity_poly.pdbx_seq_one_letter_code
_entity_poly.pdbx_strand_id
1 'polypeptide(L)' 'MTASPRQGGERARLNPFEALSGDVPPRDQRDLMAHPFFSLSKSRRVTPIHYRAGNVELQVYAVAEHGMATIWDA' A
#
# COMPACT_ATOMS: atom_id res chain seq x y z
N MET A 1 -6.51 -16.09 49.21
CA MET A 1 -5.99 -16.48 47.89
C MET A 1 -6.00 -15.26 47.00
N THR A 2 -4.84 -14.64 46.83
CA THR A 2 -4.59 -13.40 46.10
C THR A 2 -4.71 -13.62 44.59
N ALA A 3 -5.46 -12.77 43.88
CA ALA A 3 -5.62 -12.83 42.43
C ALA A 3 -4.31 -12.42 41.73
N SER A 4 -3.82 -13.26 40.81
CA SER A 4 -2.65 -12.95 39.97
C SER A 4 -3.04 -11.99 38.83
N PRO A 5 -2.22 -10.97 38.51
CA PRO A 5 -2.46 -10.11 37.36
C PRO A 5 -2.16 -10.90 36.07
N ARG A 6 -3.14 -11.02 35.19
CA ARG A 6 -2.92 -11.57 33.84
C ARG A 6 -2.01 -10.62 33.08
N GLN A 7 -0.78 -11.03 32.82
CA GLN A 7 0.15 -10.29 31.97
C GLN A 7 -0.46 -10.13 30.58
N GLY A 8 -0.73 -8.88 30.18
CA GLY A 8 -1.28 -8.55 28.87
C GLY A 8 -0.29 -8.87 27.77
N GLY A 9 -0.59 -9.90 26.98
CA GLY A 9 0.15 -10.23 25.76
C GLY A 9 0.05 -9.09 24.73
N GLU A 10 0.84 -9.18 23.65
CA GLU A 10 0.94 -8.22 22.55
C GLU A 10 -0.40 -7.64 22.04
N ARG A 11 -1.47 -8.43 22.09
CA ARG A 11 -2.86 -8.05 21.79
C ARG A 11 -3.44 -6.94 22.69
N ALA A 12 -2.85 -6.70 23.87
CA ALA A 12 -3.21 -5.61 24.77
C ALA A 12 -2.45 -4.30 24.46
N ARG A 13 -1.47 -4.33 23.53
CA ARG A 13 -0.60 -3.19 23.20
C ARG A 13 -0.91 -2.50 21.88
N LEU A 14 -1.68 -3.12 20.99
CA LEU A 14 -2.02 -2.53 19.71
C LEU A 14 -3.39 -1.86 19.83
N ASN A 15 -3.45 -0.56 19.57
CA ASN A 15 -4.72 0.15 19.41
C ASN A 15 -5.50 -0.55 18.28
N PRO A 16 -6.71 -1.06 18.54
CA PRO A 16 -7.57 -1.61 17.51
C PRO A 16 -7.79 -0.53 16.45
N PHE A 17 -7.68 -0.90 15.18
CA PHE A 17 -7.92 -0.01 14.04
C PHE A 17 -9.18 0.85 14.28
N GLU A 18 -8.99 2.17 14.29
CA GLU A 18 -10.10 3.11 14.39
C GLU A 18 -10.76 3.20 13.02
N ALA A 19 -12.01 2.75 12.91
CA ALA A 19 -12.80 2.95 11.71
C ALA A 19 -13.19 4.43 11.65
N LEU A 20 -12.68 5.15 10.65
CA LEU A 20 -13.10 6.52 10.38
C LEU A 20 -14.61 6.50 10.12
N SER A 21 -15.37 7.22 10.95
CA SER A 21 -16.81 7.39 10.75
C SER A 21 -17.03 8.36 9.59
N GLY A 22 -17.69 7.91 8.51
CA GLY A 22 -17.99 8.74 7.35
C GLY A 22 -18.46 7.92 6.15
N ASP A 23 -19.10 8.60 5.19
CA ASP A 23 -19.39 8.03 3.87
C ASP A 23 -18.08 7.95 3.09
N VAL A 24 -17.52 6.73 2.98
CA VAL A 24 -16.31 6.47 2.20
C VAL A 24 -16.75 6.02 0.81
N PRO A 25 -16.51 6.82 -0.25
CA PRO A 25 -16.91 6.43 -1.60
C PRO A 25 -16.19 5.13 -1.99
N PRO A 26 -16.87 4.18 -2.66
CA PRO A 26 -16.22 3.00 -3.19
C PRO A 26 -15.08 3.42 -4.13
N ARG A 27 -13.84 3.05 -3.80
CA ARG A 27 -12.70 3.17 -4.71
C ARG A 27 -12.62 1.89 -5.51
N ASP A 28 -12.80 1.99 -6.82
CA ASP A 28 -12.69 0.85 -7.72
C ASP A 28 -11.27 0.72 -8.29
N GLN A 29 -11.03 -0.30 -9.12
CA GLN A 29 -9.73 -0.49 -9.76
C GLN A 29 -9.36 0.68 -10.68
N ARG A 30 -10.33 1.42 -11.25
CA ARG A 30 -10.03 2.56 -12.14
C ARG A 30 -9.50 3.74 -11.37
N ASP A 31 -10.01 4.00 -10.17
CA ASP A 31 -9.46 5.01 -9.26
C ASP A 31 -7.98 4.72 -8.95
N LEU A 32 -7.61 3.44 -8.81
CA LEU A 32 -6.20 3.03 -8.65
C LEU A 32 -5.37 3.23 -9.93
N MET A 33 -5.97 3.02 -11.12
CA MET A 33 -5.33 3.18 -12.43
C MET A 33 -5.26 4.63 -12.91
N ALA A 34 -5.82 5.60 -12.18
CA ALA A 34 -5.77 7.02 -12.55
C ALA A 34 -4.34 7.59 -12.60
N HIS A 35 -3.40 6.91 -11.94
CA HIS A 35 -1.99 7.26 -11.93
C HIS A 35 -1.09 6.08 -12.32
N PRO A 36 0.08 6.33 -12.93
CA PRO A 36 0.94 5.26 -13.38
C PRO A 36 1.63 4.54 -12.21
N PHE A 37 1.35 3.25 -12.05
CA PHE A 37 2.04 2.38 -11.09
C PHE A 37 2.66 1.12 -11.70
N PHE A 38 2.40 0.85 -12.98
CA PHE A 38 3.04 -0.22 -13.74
C PHE A 38 4.18 0.31 -14.62
N SER A 39 5.20 -0.52 -14.80
CA SER A 39 6.22 -0.32 -15.82
C SER A 39 5.64 -0.59 -17.22
N LEU A 40 5.93 0.30 -18.18
CA LEU A 40 5.62 0.09 -19.61
C LEU A 40 6.67 -0.78 -20.31
N SER A 41 7.80 -1.08 -19.65
CA SER A 41 8.87 -1.90 -20.23
C SER A 41 8.42 -3.36 -20.34
N LYS A 42 8.86 -4.03 -21.42
CA LYS A 42 8.78 -5.50 -21.55
C LYS A 42 9.88 -6.22 -20.76
N SER A 43 10.89 -5.49 -20.30
CA SER A 43 11.99 -6.02 -19.50
C SER A 43 11.84 -5.62 -18.03
N ARG A 44 12.47 -6.42 -17.17
CA ARG A 44 12.52 -6.17 -15.72
C ARG A 44 13.06 -4.78 -15.42
N ARG A 45 12.27 -3.99 -14.70
CA ARG A 45 12.63 -2.65 -14.24
C ARG A 45 12.81 -2.63 -12.73
N VAL A 46 13.98 -2.18 -12.26
CA VAL A 46 14.23 -1.89 -10.84
C VAL A 46 14.36 -0.39 -10.56
N THR A 47 14.58 0.41 -11.61
CA THR A 47 14.61 1.87 -11.53
C THR A 47 13.24 2.40 -11.13
N PRO A 48 13.14 3.25 -10.09
CA PRO A 48 11.87 3.80 -9.65
C PRO A 48 11.10 4.55 -10.75
N ILE A 49 9.78 4.65 -10.61
CA ILE A 49 8.97 5.64 -11.32
C ILE A 49 8.82 6.84 -10.41
N HIS A 50 9.19 8.01 -10.91
CA HIS A 50 8.89 9.29 -10.27
C HIS A 50 7.88 9.99 -11.17
N TYR A 51 6.68 10.21 -10.69
CA TYR A 51 5.61 10.85 -11.42
C TYR A 51 5.13 12.09 -10.66
N ARG A 52 4.96 13.20 -11.38
CA ARG A 52 4.39 14.43 -10.84
C ARG A 52 3.41 15.01 -11.85
N ALA A 53 2.18 15.28 -11.42
CA ALA A 53 1.17 15.95 -12.22
C ALA A 53 0.25 16.78 -11.33
N GLY A 54 0.16 18.09 -11.60
CA GLY A 54 -0.57 19.02 -10.74
C GLY A 54 -0.08 18.94 -9.30
N ASN A 55 -1.01 18.64 -8.38
CA ASN A 55 -0.73 18.53 -6.95
C ASN A 55 -0.41 17.09 -6.51
N VAL A 56 -0.25 16.16 -7.45
CA VAL A 56 0.02 14.74 -7.19
C VAL A 56 1.48 14.43 -7.47
N GLU A 57 2.13 13.77 -6.51
CA GLU A 57 3.45 13.18 -6.67
C GLU A 57 3.42 11.72 -6.23
N LEU A 58 3.98 10.83 -7.05
CA LEU A 58 4.01 9.40 -6.84
C LEU A 58 5.42 8.86 -7.05
N GLN A 59 5.84 7.98 -6.16
CA GLN A 59 7.08 7.24 -6.28
C GLN A 59 6.77 5.76 -6.18
N VAL A 60 7.16 5.01 -7.21
CA VAL A 60 6.93 3.57 -7.29
C VAL A 60 8.27 2.88 -7.27
N TYR A 61 8.46 2.02 -6.27
CA TYR A 61 9.67 1.27 -6.06
C TYR A 61 9.46 -0.20 -6.44
N ALA A 62 10.53 -0.81 -6.92
CA ALA A 62 10.57 -2.21 -7.28
C ALA A 62 11.21 -3.05 -6.17
N VAL A 63 10.82 -4.32 -6.07
CA VAL A 63 11.57 -5.30 -5.28
C VAL A 63 12.81 -5.72 -6.06
N ALA A 64 13.96 -5.80 -5.39
CA ALA A 64 15.25 -6.13 -6.01
C ALA A 64 15.35 -7.56 -6.56
N GLU A 65 14.38 -8.43 -6.30
CA GLU A 65 14.31 -9.80 -6.85
C GLU A 65 13.39 -9.86 -8.06
N HIS A 66 12.20 -9.25 -7.97
CA HIS A 66 11.13 -9.40 -8.98
C HIS A 66 11.04 -8.20 -9.94
N GLY A 67 11.58 -7.05 -9.57
CA GLY A 67 11.36 -5.80 -10.32
C GLY A 67 10.01 -5.17 -10.02
N MET A 68 9.65 -4.20 -10.85
CA MET A 68 8.36 -3.53 -10.85
C MET A 68 7.37 -4.30 -11.70
N ALA A 69 6.12 -4.38 -11.24
CA ALA A 69 5.03 -4.94 -12.03
C ALA A 69 4.89 -4.21 -13.37
N THR A 70 4.55 -4.95 -14.42
CA THR A 70 4.41 -4.43 -15.77
C THR A 70 2.96 -4.50 -16.25
N ILE A 71 2.64 -3.73 -17.29
CA ILE A 71 1.32 -3.80 -17.95
C ILE A 71 1.06 -5.15 -18.66
N TRP A 72 2.05 -6.02 -18.72
CA TRP A 72 1.98 -7.34 -19.35
C TRP A 72 1.73 -8.46 -18.34
N ASP A 73 1.73 -8.15 -17.04
CA ASP A 73 1.52 -9.13 -15.96
C ASP A 73 0.02 -9.46 -15.76
N ALA A 74 -0.87 -8.68 -16.37
CA ALA A 74 -2.33 -8.77 -16.25
C ALA A 74 -2.97 -9.70 -17.29
#